data_AF-A0A2N1QLS9-F1
#
_entry.id   AF-A0A2N1QLS9-F1
#
_cell.length_a   1.000
_cell.length_b   1.000
_cell.length_c   1.000
_cell.angle_alpha   90.00
_cell.angle_beta   90.00
_cell.angle_gamma   90.00
#
_symmetry.space_group_name_H-M   'P 1'
#
loop_
_entity.id
_entity.type
_entity.pdbx_description
1 polymer ?
#
loop_
_entity_poly.entity_id
_entity_poly.type
_entity_poly.pdbx_seq_one_letter_code
_entity_poly.pdbx_strand_id
1 'polypeptide(L)'
;MEYKQAGLRETEYEEIRRVLGREPNECELRIMGVMWSEHCSYKSTKNLLKLFPNNGDRVVLGPGENAGIIDLGDGLGAAFKAESHNHPSAVAPYQGAATGVGGIIRDILA
;
A
#
# COMPACT_ATOMS: atom_id res chain seq x y z
N MET A 1 -15.83 -20.45 -1.99
CA MET A 1 -15.47 -19.65 -0.79
C MET A 1 -16.49 -18.55 -0.60
N GLU A 2 -16.96 -18.29 0.62
CA GLU A 2 -17.86 -17.15 0.89
C GLU A 2 -17.03 -15.85 0.91
N TYR A 3 -17.54 -14.74 0.36
CA TYR A 3 -16.81 -13.47 0.29
C TYR A 3 -16.34 -12.95 1.66
N LYS A 4 -17.09 -13.24 2.74
CA LYS A 4 -16.72 -12.88 4.12
C LYS A 4 -15.43 -13.55 4.57
N GLN A 5 -15.15 -14.77 4.13
CA GLN A 5 -13.91 -15.48 4.44
C GLN A 5 -12.69 -14.81 3.78
N ALA A 6 -12.91 -14.06 2.70
CA ALA A 6 -11.87 -13.24 2.06
C ALA A 6 -11.71 -11.85 2.73
N GLY A 7 -12.46 -11.56 3.80
CA GLY A 7 -12.41 -10.27 4.50
C GLY A 7 -13.17 -9.14 3.82
N LEU A 8 -14.04 -9.46 2.84
CA LEU A 8 -14.84 -8.47 2.11
C LEU A 8 -16.16 -8.19 2.82
N ARG A 9 -16.58 -6.92 2.81
CA ARG A 9 -17.95 -6.53 3.17
C ARG A 9 -18.91 -6.87 2.03
N GLU A 10 -20.19 -7.00 2.35
CA GLU A 10 -21.24 -7.25 1.36
C GLU A 10 -21.25 -6.18 0.25
N THR A 11 -21.10 -4.91 0.62
CA THR A 11 -21.01 -3.80 -0.34
C THR A 11 -19.79 -3.90 -1.27
N GLU A 12 -18.66 -4.43 -0.78
CA GLU A 12 -17.46 -4.64 -1.59
C GLU A 12 -17.66 -5.81 -2.55
N TYR A 13 -18.32 -6.89 -2.10
CA TYR A 13 -18.65 -8.03 -2.94
C TYR A 13 -19.63 -7.68 -4.08
N GLU A 14 -20.69 -6.93 -3.77
CA GLU A 14 -21.64 -6.48 -4.79
C GLU A 14 -20.99 -5.56 -5.83
N GLU A 15 -20.07 -4.70 -5.41
CA GLU A 15 -19.29 -3.87 -6.33
C GLU A 15 -18.39 -4.72 -7.25
N ILE A 16 -17.74 -5.76 -6.70
CA ILE A 16 -16.94 -6.70 -7.50
C ILE A 16 -17.81 -7.39 -8.56
N ARG A 17 -18.99 -7.90 -8.16
CA ARG A 17 -19.94 -8.53 -9.10
C ARG A 17 -20.40 -7.56 -10.18
N ARG A 18 -20.70 -6.32 -9.80
CA ARG A 18 -21.12 -5.25 -10.71
C ARG A 18 -20.05 -4.94 -11.75
N VAL A 19 -18.79 -4.81 -11.33
CA VAL A 19 -17.66 -4.50 -12.23
C VAL A 19 -17.31 -5.68 -13.13
N LEU A 20 -17.36 -6.91 -12.61
CA LEU A 20 -17.05 -8.11 -13.39
C LEU A 20 -18.20 -8.56 -14.32
N GLY A 21 -19.44 -8.16 -14.03
CA GLY A 21 -20.63 -8.62 -14.74
C GLY A 21 -20.95 -10.11 -14.53
N ARG A 22 -20.31 -10.76 -13.55
CA ARG A 22 -20.48 -12.17 -13.20
C ARG A 22 -20.05 -12.42 -11.75
N GLU A 23 -20.29 -13.63 -11.26
CA GLU A 23 -19.72 -14.07 -10.00
C GLU A 23 -18.19 -14.16 -10.09
N PRO A 24 -17.44 -13.61 -9.10
CA PRO A 24 -16.02 -13.83 -8.98
C PRO A 24 -15.74 -15.27 -8.55
N ASN A 25 -14.68 -15.87 -9.10
CA ASN A 25 -14.19 -17.15 -8.63
C ASN A 25 -13.39 -17.01 -7.32
N GLU A 26 -12.96 -18.12 -6.72
CA GLU A 26 -12.24 -18.11 -5.46
C GLU A 26 -10.90 -17.35 -5.51
N CYS A 27 -10.15 -17.47 -6.60
CA CYS A 27 -8.88 -16.78 -6.77
C CYS A 27 -9.10 -15.26 -6.80
N GLU A 28 -10.08 -14.81 -7.58
CA GLU A 28 -10.46 -13.39 -7.68
C GLU A 28 -10.90 -12.84 -6.34
N LEU A 29 -11.73 -13.57 -5.58
CA LEU A 29 -12.15 -13.16 -4.24
C LEU A 29 -10.98 -13.00 -3.28
N ARG A 30 -10.01 -13.92 -3.28
CA ARG A 30 -8.83 -13.83 -2.42
C ARG A 30 -7.93 -12.65 -2.77
N ILE A 31 -7.70 -12.43 -4.07
CA ILE A 31 -6.93 -11.28 -4.55
C ILE A 31 -7.61 -9.98 -4.12
N MET A 32 -8.92 -9.84 -4.38
CA MET A 32 -9.67 -8.65 -4.00
C MET A 32 -9.69 -8.44 -2.48
N GLY A 33 -9.84 -9.51 -1.70
CA GLY A 33 -9.79 -9.45 -0.24
C GLY A 33 -8.51 -8.82 0.31
N VAL A 34 -7.36 -9.16 -0.26
CA VAL A 34 -6.07 -8.56 0.11
C VAL A 34 -5.95 -7.14 -0.45
N MET A 35 -6.21 -6.95 -1.74
CA MET A 35 -6.00 -5.67 -2.43
C MET A 35 -6.92 -4.55 -1.90
N TRP A 36 -8.11 -4.89 -1.42
CA TRP A 36 -9.08 -3.94 -0.84
C TRP A 36 -9.03 -3.90 0.68
N SER A 37 -8.05 -4.56 1.31
CA SER A 37 -7.77 -4.38 2.74
C SER A 37 -7.32 -2.94 3.03
N GLU A 38 -7.51 -2.46 4.27
CA GLU A 38 -7.05 -1.11 4.65
C GLU A 38 -5.55 -0.93 4.42
N HIS A 39 -4.75 -1.98 4.65
CA HIS A 39 -3.31 -1.96 4.48
C HIS A 39 -2.88 -1.65 3.04
N CYS A 40 -3.59 -2.19 2.05
CA CYS A 40 -3.25 -1.96 0.63
C CYS A 40 -3.99 -0.75 0.04
N SER A 41 -5.24 -0.53 0.41
CA SER A 41 -6.09 0.44 -0.28
C SER A 41 -6.13 1.82 0.39
N TYR A 42 -5.71 1.93 1.65
CA TYR A 42 -5.80 3.14 2.47
C TYR A 42 -7.23 3.72 2.48
N LYS A 43 -8.26 2.88 2.42
CA LYS A 43 -9.64 3.32 2.12
C LYS A 43 -10.20 4.30 3.15
N SER A 44 -9.72 4.24 4.39
CA SER A 44 -10.13 5.17 5.45
C SER A 44 -9.31 6.46 5.46
N THR A 45 -8.05 6.43 5.01
CA THR A 45 -7.09 7.54 5.17
C THR A 45 -6.80 8.30 3.88
N LYS A 46 -6.98 7.70 2.70
CA LYS A 46 -6.65 8.26 1.39
C LYS A 46 -7.22 9.66 1.17
N ASN A 47 -8.46 9.92 1.61
CA ASN A 47 -9.10 11.21 1.45
C ASN A 47 -8.50 12.30 2.35
N LEU A 48 -8.01 11.91 3.53
CA LEU A 48 -7.32 12.82 4.45
C LEU A 48 -5.89 13.11 3.97
N LEU A 49 -5.19 12.09 3.48
CA LEU A 49 -3.82 12.22 2.99
C LEU A 49 -3.69 13.16 1.79
N LYS A 50 -4.73 13.29 0.97
CA LYS A 50 -4.79 14.25 -0.15
C LYS A 50 -4.77 15.71 0.29
N LEU A 51 -5.01 16.00 1.56
CA LEU A 51 -4.97 17.37 2.08
C LEU A 51 -3.53 17.87 2.30
N PHE A 52 -2.54 16.98 2.33
CA PHE A 52 -1.16 17.38 2.51
C PHE A 52 -0.59 18.03 1.24
N PRO A 53 0.19 19.12 1.37
CA PRO A 53 0.92 19.67 0.25
C PRO A 53 1.97 18.67 -0.23
N ASN A 54 2.01 18.42 -1.54
CA ASN A 54 2.87 17.41 -2.14
C ASN A 54 3.70 17.94 -3.34
N ASN A 55 3.71 19.26 -3.53
CA ASN A 55 4.47 19.94 -4.57
C ASN A 55 5.51 20.88 -3.95
N GLY A 56 6.63 21.05 -4.63
CA GLY A 56 7.67 22.01 -4.27
C GLY A 56 8.82 21.95 -5.28
N ASP A 57 9.59 23.04 -5.38
CA ASP A 57 10.61 23.22 -6.44
C ASP A 57 11.69 22.13 -6.47
N ARG A 58 11.95 21.49 -5.32
CA ARG A 58 12.95 20.42 -5.19
C ARG A 58 12.33 19.03 -5.21
N VAL A 59 11.01 18.89 -5.36
CA VAL A 59 10.36 17.58 -5.44
C VAL A 59 10.55 17.05 -6.85
N VAL A 60 11.43 16.06 -7.00
CA VAL A 60 11.63 15.35 -8.27
C VAL A 60 10.52 14.32 -8.44
N LEU A 61 10.17 13.61 -7.36
CA LEU A 61 9.15 12.58 -7.35
C LEU A 61 8.35 12.64 -6.04
N GLY A 62 7.05 12.90 -6.16
CA GLY A 62 6.12 12.97 -5.04
C GLY A 62 5.42 11.63 -4.74
N PRO A 63 4.34 11.65 -3.96
CA PRO A 63 3.54 10.46 -3.65
C PRO A 63 2.96 9.80 -4.91
N GLY A 64 3.12 8.48 -5.04
CA GLY A 64 2.60 7.70 -6.16
C GLY A 64 3.51 6.53 -6.53
N GLU A 65 4.81 6.70 -6.31
CA GLU A 65 5.84 5.69 -6.54
C GLU A 65 6.30 5.04 -5.23
N ASN A 66 7.24 4.08 -5.34
CA ASN A 66 7.76 3.33 -4.20
C ASN A 66 8.50 4.19 -3.18
N ALA A 67 9.07 5.34 -3.56
CA ALA A 67 9.74 6.28 -2.67
C ALA A 67 9.62 7.73 -3.18
N GLY A 68 9.73 8.70 -2.25
CA GLY A 68 9.82 10.12 -2.62
C GLY A 68 11.25 10.51 -2.94
N ILE A 69 11.45 11.40 -3.92
CA ILE A 69 12.78 11.87 -4.32
C ILE A 69 12.82 13.39 -4.30
N ILE A 70 13.86 13.93 -3.65
CA ILE A 70 14.17 15.36 -3.67
C ILE A 70 15.51 15.64 -4.36
N ASP A 71 15.60 16.77 -5.03
CA ASP A 71 16.83 17.31 -5.61
C ASP A 71 17.69 17.94 -4.52
N LEU A 72 18.95 17.51 -4.46
CA LEU A 72 19.96 18.04 -3.55
C LEU A 72 20.89 19.06 -4.23
N GLY A 73 20.78 19.25 -5.54
CA GLY A 73 21.71 20.00 -6.36
C GLY A 73 22.87 19.14 -6.88
N ASP A 74 23.69 19.72 -7.75
CA ASP A 74 24.89 19.09 -8.33
C ASP A 74 24.61 17.74 -9.04
N GLY A 75 23.40 17.57 -9.56
CA GLY A 75 22.96 16.33 -10.21
C GLY A 75 22.71 15.16 -9.24
N LEU A 76 22.59 15.43 -7.94
CA LEU A 76 22.31 14.43 -6.91
C LEU A 76 20.85 14.50 -6.44
N GLY A 77 20.25 13.33 -6.22
CA GLY A 77 18.94 13.20 -5.61
C GLY A 77 18.98 12.34 -4.34
N ALA A 78 18.07 12.60 -3.41
CA ALA A 78 17.85 11.74 -2.24
C ALA A 78 16.48 11.06 -2.33
N ALA A 79 16.50 9.73 -2.42
CA ALA A 79 15.32 8.89 -2.27
C ALA A 79 15.10 8.56 -0.79
N PHE A 80 13.87 8.75 -0.31
CA PHE A 80 13.52 8.42 1.07
C PHE A 80 12.07 7.93 1.18
N LYS A 81 11.86 7.02 2.13
CA LYS A 81 10.55 6.53 2.54
C LYS A 81 10.65 6.01 3.98
N ALA A 82 9.51 5.95 4.65
CA ALA A 82 9.37 5.28 5.93
C ALA A 82 8.23 4.26 5.83
N GLU A 83 8.44 3.08 6.40
CA GLU A 83 7.45 2.03 6.50
C GLU A 83 7.31 1.55 7.95
N SER A 84 6.26 0.77 8.20
CA SER A 84 6.03 0.13 9.50
C SER A 84 5.76 -1.35 9.31
N HIS A 85 6.19 -2.18 10.27
CA HIS A 85 5.93 -3.62 10.26
C HIS A 85 5.42 -4.10 11.62
N ASN A 86 4.42 -3.39 12.12
CA ASN A 86 4.00 -3.44 13.53
C ASN A 86 3.43 -4.80 13.94
N HIS A 87 2.39 -5.29 13.24
CA HIS A 87 1.70 -6.52 13.63
C HIS A 87 2.62 -7.75 13.56
N PRO A 88 3.41 -7.97 12.50
CA PRO A 88 4.37 -9.09 12.46
C PRO A 88 5.47 -8.97 13.52
N SER A 89 5.97 -7.76 13.78
CA SER A 89 6.97 -7.54 14.83
C SER A 89 6.43 -7.78 16.24
N ALA A 90 5.13 -7.56 16.48
CA ALA A 90 4.51 -7.91 17.75
C ALA A 90 4.43 -9.43 17.98
N VAL A 91 4.28 -10.22 16.91
CA VAL A 91 4.20 -11.69 16.96
C VAL A 91 5.59 -12.32 17.03
N ALA A 92 6.53 -11.86 16.20
CA ALA A 92 7.87 -12.39 16.07
C ALA A 92 8.87 -11.22 15.86
N PRO A 93 9.42 -10.64 16.95
CA PRO A 93 10.15 -9.38 16.90
C PRO A 93 11.35 -9.38 15.96
N TYR A 94 12.16 -10.45 16.00
CA TYR A 94 13.37 -10.53 15.18
C TYR A 94 13.04 -10.59 13.69
N GLN A 95 12.14 -11.51 13.31
CA GLN A 95 11.75 -11.72 11.93
C GLN A 95 10.96 -10.53 11.39
N GLY A 96 10.00 -10.00 12.16
CA GLY A 96 9.20 -8.84 11.78
C GLY A 96 10.05 -7.59 11.58
N ALA A 97 11.04 -7.34 12.44
CA ALA A 97 11.98 -6.24 12.22
C ALA A 97 12.82 -6.47 10.95
N ALA A 98 13.38 -7.68 10.78
CA ALA A 98 14.23 -8.01 9.64
C ALA A 98 13.50 -7.89 8.29
N THR A 99 12.26 -8.39 8.19
CA THR A 99 11.48 -8.27 6.94
C THR A 99 11.04 -6.83 6.68
N GLY A 100 10.84 -6.03 7.72
CA GLY A 100 10.54 -4.60 7.61
C GLY A 100 11.72 -3.82 7.03
N VAL A 101 12.93 -4.08 7.54
CA VAL A 101 14.18 -3.53 6.98
C VAL A 101 14.37 -3.96 5.53
N GLY A 102 14.14 -5.24 5.23
CA GLY A 102 14.24 -5.74 3.85
C GLY A 102 13.22 -5.10 2.90
N GLY A 103 12.01 -4.79 3.38
CA GLY A 103 10.96 -4.09 2.63
C GLY A 103 11.40 -2.70 2.20
N ILE A 104 11.74 -1.86 3.18
CA ILE A 104 12.11 -0.47 2.91
C ILE A 104 13.35 -0.35 2.01
N ILE A 105 14.32 -1.26 2.13
CA ILE A 105 15.50 -1.27 1.24
C ILE A 105 15.09 -1.51 -0.22
N ARG A 106 14.15 -2.42 -0.48
CA ARG A 106 13.69 -2.70 -1.86
C ARG A 106 12.98 -1.50 -2.47
N ASP A 107 12.17 -0.79 -1.69
CA ASP A 107 11.44 0.38 -2.19
C ASP A 107 12.36 1.51 -2.64
N ILE A 108 13.51 1.68 -1.98
CA ILE A 108 14.49 2.71 -2.35
C ILE A 108 15.25 2.33 -3.63
N LEU A 109 15.39 1.03 -3.93
CA LEU A 109 16.17 0.51 -5.05
C LEU A 109 15.36 0.28 -6.34
N ALA A 110 14.03 0.14 -6.23
CA ALA A 110 13.13 -0.19 -7.33
C ALA A 110 12.75 1.05 -8.15
#